data_AF-A0A2G9UNM0-F1
#
_entry.id   AF-A0A2G9UNM0-F1
#
_cell.length_a   1.000
_cell.length_b   1.000
_cell.length_c   1.000
_cell.angle_alpha   90.00
_cell.angle_beta   90.00
_cell.angle_gamma   90.00
#
_symmetry.space_group_name_H-M   'P 1'
#
loop_
_entity.id
_entity.type
_entity.pdbx_description
1 polymer ?
#
loop_
_entity_poly.entity_id
_entity_poly.type
_entity_poly.pdbx_seq_one_letter_code
_entity_poly.pdbx_strand_id
1 'polypeptide(L)'
;MFGRINGVLFVLLLFLTSFLGSIFMLFPLLPFAYYGTKFWRTCADRLVGYWLTLPASLVEHLFGTVFHVTGDLILRDQPALIIMNHRTRLDWLFLWNALYKMDPLLLTTEKISLKAPLKSIPGAGWAMGCGSYIFLERSFDYDKATMAACVKYYKQSGNNYQVCLLFLCYH
;
A
#
# COMPACT_ATOMS: atom_id res chain seq x y z
N MET A 1 -28.96 -8.17 -7.08
CA MET A 1 -28.16 -9.26 -7.71
C MET A 1 -26.83 -8.77 -8.31
N PHE A 2 -26.74 -7.51 -8.78
CA PHE A 2 -25.53 -6.91 -9.36
C PHE A 2 -24.29 -6.84 -8.44
N GLY A 3 -24.46 -6.64 -7.12
CA GLY A 3 -23.31 -6.49 -6.20
C GLY A 3 -22.41 -7.72 -6.07
N ARG A 4 -22.94 -8.94 -6.24
CA ARG A 4 -22.13 -10.18 -6.14
C ARG A 4 -21.21 -10.37 -7.36
N ILE A 5 -21.72 -10.09 -8.56
CA ILE A 5 -20.95 -10.19 -9.80
C ILE A 5 -19.84 -9.14 -9.81
N ASN A 6 -20.16 -7.90 -9.43
CA ASN A 6 -19.17 -6.82 -9.35
C ASN A 6 -18.09 -7.13 -8.31
N GLY A 7 -18.45 -7.73 -7.17
CA GLY A 7 -17.49 -8.20 -6.17
C GLY A 7 -16.55 -9.28 -6.68
N VAL A 8 -17.08 -10.30 -7.38
CA VAL A 8 -16.25 -11.35 -8.00
C VAL A 8 -15.32 -10.77 -9.06
N LEU A 9 -15.85 -9.91 -9.94
CA LEU A 9 -15.06 -9.22 -10.96
C LEU A 9 -13.95 -8.38 -10.34
N PHE A 10 -14.26 -7.62 -9.29
CA PHE A 10 -13.29 -6.80 -8.56
C PHE A 10 -12.14 -7.64 -8.01
N VAL A 11 -12.44 -8.74 -7.31
CA VAL A 11 -11.42 -9.63 -6.74
C VAL A 11 -10.57 -10.29 -7.83
N LEU A 12 -11.20 -10.75 -8.92
CA LEU A 12 -10.49 -11.37 -10.03
C LEU A 12 -9.53 -10.38 -10.71
N LEU A 13 -9.99 -9.16 -11.00
CA LEU A 13 -9.16 -8.11 -11.61
C LEU A 13 -7.99 -7.73 -10.68
N LEU A 14 -8.26 -7.57 -9.39
CA LEU A 14 -7.24 -7.19 -8.41
C LEU A 14 -6.19 -8.29 -8.25
N PHE A 15 -6.62 -9.55 -8.18
CA PHE A 15 -5.69 -10.69 -8.12
C PHE A 15 -4.87 -10.83 -9.40
N LEU A 16 -5.51 -10.84 -10.57
CA LEU A 16 -4.81 -11.05 -11.85
C LEU A 16 -3.79 -9.93 -12.12
N THR A 17 -4.18 -8.67 -11.91
CA THR A 17 -3.29 -7.53 -12.17
C THR A 17 -2.16 -7.43 -11.14
N SER A 18 -2.41 -7.73 -9.86
CA SER A 18 -1.32 -7.78 -8.86
C SER A 18 -0.34 -8.93 -9.13
N PHE A 19 -0.85 -10.08 -9.56
CA PHE A 19 -0.03 -11.24 -9.90
C PHE A 19 0.85 -10.98 -11.13
N LEU A 20 0.25 -10.53 -12.23
CA LEU A 20 0.99 -10.19 -13.45
C LEU A 20 1.92 -8.99 -13.24
N GLY A 21 1.48 -7.95 -12.53
CA GLY A 21 2.31 -6.79 -12.21
C GLY A 21 3.57 -7.17 -11.42
N SER A 22 3.44 -8.05 -10.42
CA SER A 22 4.60 -8.56 -9.68
C SER A 22 5.57 -9.31 -10.57
N ILE A 23 5.09 -10.21 -11.42
CA ILE A 23 5.93 -11.07 -12.28
C ILE A 23 6.60 -10.29 -13.40
N PHE A 24 5.87 -9.39 -14.08
CA PHE A 24 6.34 -8.75 -15.30
C PHE A 24 6.91 -7.34 -15.07
N MET A 25 6.53 -6.65 -14.00
CA MET A 25 7.03 -5.29 -13.73
C MET A 25 8.06 -5.27 -12.60
N LEU A 26 7.78 -5.93 -11.47
CA LEU A 26 8.66 -5.85 -10.29
C LEU A 26 9.82 -6.86 -10.33
N PHE A 27 9.55 -8.11 -10.69
CA PHE A 27 10.57 -9.16 -10.65
C PHE A 27 11.75 -8.96 -11.61
N PRO A 28 11.56 -8.46 -12.85
CA PRO A 28 12.69 -8.18 -13.74
C PRO A 28 13.62 -7.09 -13.20
N LEU A 29 13.10 -6.23 -12.31
CA LEU A 29 13.84 -5.14 -11.70
C LEU A 29 14.48 -5.52 -10.35
N LEU A 30 14.16 -6.69 -9.77
CA LEU A 30 14.74 -7.16 -8.51
C LEU A 30 16.28 -7.19 -8.48
N PRO A 31 17.00 -7.55 -9.56
CA PRO A 31 18.46 -7.50 -9.54
C PRO A 31 19.01 -6.11 -9.20
N PHE A 32 18.30 -5.03 -9.58
CA PHE A 32 18.71 -3.66 -9.25
C PHE A 32 18.61 -3.34 -7.75
N ALA A 33 17.84 -4.11 -6.98
CA ALA A 33 17.78 -3.99 -5.53
C ALA A 33 19.15 -4.22 -4.87
N TYR A 34 20.01 -5.02 -5.50
CA TYR A 34 21.36 -5.30 -5.01
C TYR A 34 22.34 -4.15 -5.32
N TYR A 35 22.19 -3.49 -6.48
CA TYR A 35 23.17 -2.51 -6.97
C TYR A 35 22.87 -1.06 -6.58
N GLY A 36 21.62 -0.72 -6.23
CA GLY A 36 21.27 0.66 -5.89
C GLY A 36 19.96 0.78 -5.15
N THR A 37 20.04 1.00 -3.83
CA THR A 37 18.85 1.09 -2.96
C THR A 37 17.93 2.25 -3.34
N LYS A 38 18.45 3.42 -3.67
CA LYS A 38 17.64 4.61 -4.01
C LYS A 38 16.91 4.48 -5.34
N PHE A 39 17.61 4.05 -6.39
CA PHE A 39 17.01 3.87 -7.72
C PHE A 39 15.94 2.77 -7.69
N TRP A 40 16.26 1.63 -7.08
CA TRP A 40 15.31 0.54 -6.86
C TRP A 40 14.08 1.01 -6.09
N ARG A 41 14.25 1.80 -5.03
CA ARG A 41 13.13 2.39 -4.28
C ARG A 41 12.25 3.26 -5.15
N THR A 42 12.81 4.23 -5.83
CA THR A 42 12.03 5.11 -6.71
C THR A 42 11.27 4.33 -7.79
N CYS A 43 11.89 3.31 -8.39
CA CYS A 43 11.22 2.48 -9.40
C CYS A 43 10.10 1.63 -8.80
N ALA A 44 10.38 0.86 -7.75
CA ALA A 44 9.40 -0.03 -7.13
C ALA A 44 8.23 0.74 -6.50
N ASP A 45 8.52 1.84 -5.82
CA ASP A 45 7.51 2.71 -5.19
C ASP A 45 6.58 3.34 -6.23
N ARG A 46 7.12 3.77 -7.38
CA ARG A 46 6.28 4.27 -8.50
C ARG A 46 5.46 3.17 -9.15
N LEU A 47 6.05 2.00 -9.42
CA LEU A 47 5.33 0.88 -10.03
C LEU A 47 4.19 0.39 -9.14
N VAL A 48 4.45 0.23 -7.84
CA VAL A 48 3.40 -0.14 -6.88
C VAL A 48 2.36 0.98 -6.80
N GLY A 49 2.77 2.24 -6.61
CA GLY A 49 1.82 3.36 -6.48
C GLY A 49 0.93 3.58 -7.71
N TYR A 50 1.48 3.43 -8.92
CA TYR A 50 0.68 3.47 -10.15
C TYR A 50 -0.25 2.26 -10.27
N TRP A 51 0.17 1.08 -9.79
CA TRP A 51 -0.75 -0.04 -9.72
C TRP A 51 -1.89 0.21 -8.72
N LEU A 52 -1.65 0.91 -7.59
CA LEU A 52 -2.67 1.25 -6.59
C LEU A 52 -3.78 2.18 -7.10
N THR A 53 -3.58 2.92 -8.19
CA THR A 53 -4.66 3.71 -8.80
C THR A 53 -5.75 2.82 -9.40
N LEU A 54 -5.39 1.60 -9.83
CA LEU A 54 -6.34 0.63 -10.36
C LEU A 54 -7.37 0.18 -9.31
N PRO A 55 -7.00 -0.39 -8.14
CA PRO A 55 -7.98 -0.77 -7.14
C PRO A 55 -8.76 0.45 -6.62
N ALA A 56 -8.13 1.63 -6.49
CA ALA A 56 -8.85 2.85 -6.13
C ALA A 56 -9.97 3.18 -7.14
N SER A 57 -9.64 3.28 -8.42
CA SER A 57 -10.62 3.57 -9.48
C SER A 57 -11.69 2.47 -9.64
N LEU A 58 -11.33 1.20 -9.51
CA LEU A 58 -12.28 0.08 -9.62
C LEU A 58 -13.38 0.17 -8.56
N VAL A 59 -13.11 0.70 -7.37
CA VAL A 59 -14.13 0.85 -6.32
C VAL A 59 -15.19 1.87 -6.70
N GLU A 60 -14.77 3.01 -7.22
CA GLU A 60 -15.70 4.05 -7.67
C GLU A 60 -16.52 3.55 -8.86
N HIS A 61 -15.89 2.91 -9.84
CA HIS A 61 -16.55 2.51 -11.08
C HIS A 61 -17.43 1.26 -10.95
N LEU A 62 -17.00 0.22 -10.23
CA LEU A 62 -17.77 -1.03 -10.11
C LEU A 62 -18.87 -0.97 -9.06
N PHE A 63 -18.69 -0.16 -8.02
CA PHE A 63 -19.66 -0.08 -6.92
C PHE A 63 -20.41 1.26 -6.86
N GLY A 64 -20.05 2.25 -7.70
CA GLY A 64 -20.68 3.57 -7.68
C GLY A 64 -20.40 4.34 -6.38
N THR A 65 -19.29 4.03 -5.70
CA THR A 65 -18.95 4.64 -4.42
C THR A 65 -18.51 6.08 -4.62
N VAL A 66 -19.05 7.01 -3.82
CA VAL A 66 -18.62 8.41 -3.84
C VAL A 66 -17.78 8.72 -2.60
N PHE A 67 -16.47 8.90 -2.78
CA PHE A 67 -15.57 9.30 -1.69
C PHE A 67 -15.59 10.80 -1.47
N HIS A 68 -15.76 11.22 -0.22
CA HIS A 68 -15.61 12.60 0.23
C HIS A 68 -14.47 12.67 1.22
N VAL A 69 -13.53 13.58 0.98
CA VAL A 69 -12.36 13.84 1.83
C VAL A 69 -12.46 15.28 2.32
N THR A 70 -12.27 15.49 3.62
CA THR A 70 -12.37 16.81 4.26
C THR A 70 -11.23 16.98 5.25
N GLY A 71 -10.88 18.24 5.56
CA GLY A 71 -9.75 18.59 6.41
C GLY A 71 -8.49 18.94 5.61
N ASP A 72 -7.36 18.99 6.31
CA ASP A 72 -6.07 19.36 5.73
C ASP A 72 -5.51 18.27 4.82
N LEU A 73 -4.82 18.69 3.77
CA LEU A 73 -4.16 17.80 2.83
C LEU A 73 -2.84 17.28 3.40
N ILE A 74 -2.50 16.04 3.05
CA ILE A 74 -1.20 15.47 3.40
C ILE A 74 -0.14 16.02 2.44
N LEU A 75 0.88 16.65 3.01
CA LEU A 75 1.98 17.25 2.27
C LEU A 75 2.98 16.17 1.82
N ARG A 76 3.24 16.09 0.51
CA ARG A 76 4.14 15.09 -0.09
C ARG A 76 5.61 15.35 0.19
N ASP A 77 5.97 16.62 0.40
CA ASP A 77 7.34 17.06 0.70
C ASP A 77 7.75 16.81 2.16
N GLN A 78 6.85 16.27 3.00
CA GLN A 78 7.11 15.95 4.40
C GLN A 78 6.76 14.50 4.73
N PRO A 79 7.52 13.85 5.63
CA PRO A 79 7.15 12.55 6.16
C PRO A 79 5.90 12.69 7.05
N ALA A 80 4.99 11.71 6.98
CA ALA A 80 3.77 11.72 7.79
C ALA A 80 3.53 10.38 8.47
N LEU A 81 2.90 10.42 9.65
CA LEU A 81 2.36 9.25 10.33
C LEU A 81 0.82 9.34 10.30
N ILE A 82 0.19 8.43 9.57
CA ILE A 82 -1.26 8.32 9.46
C ILE A 82 -1.71 7.26 10.45
N ILE A 83 -2.62 7.63 11.35
CA ILE A 83 -3.24 6.70 12.29
C ILE A 83 -4.71 6.60 11.91
N MET A 84 -5.13 5.40 11.53
CA MET A 84 -6.50 5.17 11.08
C MET A 84 -7.16 4.07 11.92
N ASN A 85 -8.43 4.28 12.26
CA ASN A 85 -9.25 3.27 12.89
C ASN A 85 -9.58 2.16 11.89
N HIS A 86 -9.35 0.91 12.28
CA HIS A 86 -9.55 -0.27 11.44
C HIS A 86 -10.88 -0.96 11.80
N ARG A 87 -11.97 -0.60 11.12
CA ARG A 87 -13.30 -1.20 11.33
C ARG A 87 -13.61 -2.33 10.36
N THR A 88 -13.06 -2.29 9.14
CA THR A 88 -13.39 -3.24 8.08
C THR A 88 -12.14 -3.81 7.43
N ARG A 89 -12.27 -4.99 6.79
CA ARG A 89 -11.16 -5.59 6.03
C ARG A 89 -10.77 -4.81 4.78
N LEU A 90 -11.52 -3.78 4.40
CA LEU A 90 -11.33 -2.97 3.21
C LEU A 90 -10.81 -1.55 3.52
N ASP A 91 -10.48 -1.23 4.77
CA ASP A 91 -10.10 0.15 5.14
C ASP A 91 -8.87 0.65 4.38
N TRP A 92 -7.91 -0.23 4.06
CA TRP A 92 -6.75 0.12 3.23
C TRP A 92 -7.15 0.61 1.84
N LEU A 93 -8.25 0.10 1.29
CA LEU A 93 -8.76 0.50 -0.01
C LEU A 93 -9.39 1.90 0.04
N PHE A 94 -10.04 2.24 1.16
CA PHE A 94 -10.57 3.58 1.40
C PHE A 94 -9.44 4.59 1.62
N LEU A 95 -8.36 4.20 2.30
CA LEU A 95 -7.16 5.03 2.42
C LEU A 95 -6.58 5.36 1.05
N TRP A 96 -6.42 4.39 0.15
CA TRP A 96 -5.91 4.64 -1.19
C TRP A 96 -6.79 5.59 -2.00
N ASN A 97 -8.11 5.45 -1.90
CA ASN A 97 -9.03 6.40 -2.54
C ASN A 97 -8.89 7.82 -1.96
N ALA A 98 -8.76 7.95 -0.64
CA ALA A 98 -8.56 9.23 0.01
C ALA A 98 -7.24 9.90 -0.43
N LEU A 99 -6.13 9.15 -0.43
CA LEU A 99 -4.83 9.63 -0.89
C LEU A 99 -4.87 10.02 -2.37
N TYR A 100 -5.51 9.20 -3.22
CA TYR A 100 -5.67 9.49 -4.63
C TYR A 100 -6.40 10.81 -4.88
N LYS A 101 -7.43 11.13 -4.08
CA LYS A 101 -8.17 12.40 -4.17
C LYS A 101 -7.40 13.61 -3.66
N MET A 102 -6.53 13.41 -2.67
CA MET A 102 -5.67 14.48 -2.16
C MET A 102 -4.53 14.80 -3.14
N ASP A 103 -3.73 13.80 -3.47
CA ASP A 103 -2.65 13.84 -4.47
C ASP A 103 -2.33 12.40 -4.91
N PRO A 104 -2.56 12.04 -6.19
CA PRO A 104 -2.27 10.70 -6.71
C PRO A 104 -0.84 10.21 -6.46
N LEU A 105 0.13 11.12 -6.33
CA LEU A 105 1.52 10.75 -6.10
C LEU A 105 1.78 10.29 -4.66
N LEU A 106 0.89 10.56 -3.71
CA LEU A 106 0.97 10.03 -2.35
C LEU A 106 0.88 8.50 -2.33
N LEU A 107 0.22 7.88 -3.32
CA LEU A 107 0.18 6.41 -3.47
C LEU A 107 1.56 5.81 -3.74
N THR A 108 2.51 6.59 -4.25
CA THR A 108 3.89 6.11 -4.48
C THR A 108 4.71 6.11 -3.19
N THR A 109 4.37 6.96 -2.23
CA THR A 109 5.13 7.18 -0.99
C THR A 109 4.41 6.68 0.26
N GLU A 110 3.22 6.12 0.12
CA GLU A 110 2.49 5.50 1.21
C GLU A 110 3.07 4.12 1.58
N LYS A 111 3.06 3.81 2.89
CA LYS A 111 3.42 2.52 3.47
C LYS A 111 2.43 2.12 4.56
N ILE A 112 1.62 1.10 4.34
CA ILE A 112 0.69 0.56 5.34
C ILE A 112 1.35 -0.53 6.19
N SER A 113 1.03 -0.57 7.48
CA SER A 113 1.23 -1.76 8.32
C SER A 113 0.28 -2.91 7.94
N LEU A 114 0.84 -4.03 7.50
CA LEU A 114 0.14 -5.23 7.06
C LEU A 114 0.38 -6.39 8.04
N LYS A 115 -0.51 -7.39 8.03
CA LYS A 115 -0.29 -8.63 8.80
C LYS A 115 0.80 -9.46 8.15
N ALA A 116 1.71 -10.03 8.93
CA ALA A 116 2.82 -10.84 8.43
C ALA A 116 2.43 -11.98 7.46
N PRO A 117 1.32 -12.74 7.67
CA PRO A 117 0.92 -13.78 6.73
C PRO A 117 0.61 -13.29 5.31
N LEU A 118 0.30 -11.99 5.13
CA LEU A 118 0.03 -11.41 3.81
C LEU A 118 1.27 -11.41 2.92
N LYS A 119 2.48 -11.47 3.49
CA LYS A 119 3.74 -11.55 2.73
C LYS A 119 3.79 -12.79 1.82
N SER A 120 3.14 -13.88 2.23
CA SER A 120 3.14 -15.15 1.50
C SER A 120 2.13 -15.21 0.36
N ILE A 121 1.26 -14.21 0.22
CA ILE A 121 0.24 -14.20 -0.84
C ILE A 121 0.89 -13.86 -2.18
N PRO A 122 0.74 -14.71 -3.22
CA PRO A 122 1.28 -14.43 -4.53
C PRO A 122 0.63 -13.20 -5.17
N GLY A 123 1.41 -12.43 -5.92
CA GLY A 123 0.96 -11.16 -6.50
C GLY A 123 1.02 -10.05 -5.47
N ALA A 124 -0.07 -9.81 -4.72
CA ALA A 124 -0.17 -8.69 -3.79
C ALA A 124 0.89 -8.72 -2.68
N GLY A 125 1.12 -9.86 -2.02
CA GLY A 125 2.13 -9.98 -0.96
C GLY A 125 3.55 -9.71 -1.48
N TRP A 126 3.86 -10.21 -2.67
CA TRP A 126 5.14 -9.97 -3.34
C TRP A 126 5.32 -8.51 -3.74
N ALA A 127 4.27 -7.86 -4.27
CA ALA A 127 4.28 -6.45 -4.61
C ALA A 127 4.52 -5.59 -3.38
N MET A 128 3.78 -5.83 -2.30
CA MET A 128 3.93 -5.08 -1.04
C MET A 128 5.30 -5.34 -0.39
N GLY A 129 5.85 -6.54 -0.51
CA GLY A 129 7.23 -6.86 -0.13
C GLY A 129 8.25 -6.04 -0.93
N CYS A 130 8.11 -6.00 -2.25
CA CYS A 130 8.95 -5.17 -3.12
C CYS A 130 8.73 -3.67 -2.87
N GLY A 131 7.55 -3.26 -2.42
CA GLY A 131 7.21 -1.89 -2.00
C GLY A 131 7.68 -1.52 -0.60
N SER A 132 8.36 -2.42 0.13
CA SER A 132 8.82 -2.17 1.50
C SER A 132 7.70 -1.79 2.47
N TYR A 133 6.52 -2.42 2.34
CA TYR A 133 5.45 -2.32 3.35
C TYR A 133 5.87 -2.98 4.66
N ILE A 134 5.26 -2.55 5.77
CA ILE A 134 5.63 -3.01 7.12
C ILE A 134 4.78 -4.22 7.46
N PHE A 135 5.37 -5.41 7.54
CA PHE A 135 4.68 -6.64 7.93
C PHE A 135 4.85 -6.88 9.44
N LEU A 136 3.74 -6.99 10.17
CA LEU A 136 3.70 -7.11 11.62
C LEU A 136 3.07 -8.42 12.09
N GLU A 137 3.64 -9.01 13.14
CA GLU A 137 3.23 -10.27 13.77
C GLU A 137 2.16 -10.08 14.86
N ARG A 138 1.79 -8.83 15.17
CA ARG A 138 0.85 -8.46 16.25
C ARG A 138 1.40 -8.77 17.65
N SER A 139 2.71 -8.71 17.78
CA SER A 139 3.40 -8.86 19.06
C SER A 139 4.49 -7.81 19.15
N PHE A 140 4.36 -6.92 20.13
CA PHE A 140 5.22 -5.74 20.26
C PHE A 140 6.70 -6.11 20.37
N ASP A 141 7.02 -7.21 21.06
CA ASP A 141 8.39 -7.65 21.27
C ASP A 141 9.11 -7.97 19.95
N TYR A 142 8.40 -8.57 19.00
CA TYR A 142 8.93 -8.87 17.66
C TYR A 142 8.83 -7.64 16.74
N ASP A 143 7.71 -6.92 16.80
CA ASP A 143 7.39 -5.86 15.86
C ASP A 143 8.23 -4.59 16.08
N LYS A 144 8.68 -4.32 17.31
CA LYS A 144 9.51 -3.15 17.63
C LYS A 144 10.81 -3.10 16.80
N ALA A 145 11.50 -4.25 16.68
CA ALA A 145 12.73 -4.33 15.91
C ALA A 145 12.46 -4.14 14.39
N THR A 146 11.39 -4.76 13.89
CA THR A 146 10.95 -4.64 12.49
C THR A 146 10.60 -3.19 12.14
N MET A 147 9.78 -2.53 12.95
CA MET A 147 9.40 -1.13 12.75
C MET A 147 10.63 -0.19 12.77
N ALA A 148 11.55 -0.39 13.72
CA ALA A 148 12.78 0.39 13.80
C ALA A 148 13.65 0.21 12.55
N ALA A 149 13.76 -1.02 12.04
CA ALA A 149 14.49 -1.30 10.80
C ALA A 149 13.83 -0.64 9.57
N CYS A 150 12.50 -0.71 9.46
CA CYS A 150 11.75 -0.04 8.39
C CYS A 150 11.96 1.48 8.41
N VAL A 151 11.81 2.12 9.57
CA VAL A 151 12.01 3.58 9.71
C VAL A 151 13.45 3.98 9.36
N LYS A 152 14.44 3.20 9.80
CA LYS A 152 15.85 3.43 9.44
C LYS A 152 16.06 3.31 7.93
N TYR A 153 15.46 2.31 7.29
CA TYR A 153 15.53 2.10 5.86
C TYR A 153 14.88 3.24 5.07
N TYR A 154 13.70 3.69 5.50
CA TYR A 154 13.00 4.83 4.91
C TYR A 154 13.85 6.10 4.95
N LYS A 155 14.48 6.39 6.09
CA LYS A 155 15.43 7.51 6.22
C LYS A 155 16.61 7.40 5.26
N GLN A 156 17.16 6.20 5.03
CA GLN A 156 18.29 5.98 4.13
C GLN A 156 17.94 6.12 2.64
N SER A 157 16.69 5.84 2.28
CA SER A 157 16.22 6.00 0.89
C SER A 157 16.26 7.45 0.41
N GLY A 158 16.12 8.42 1.33
CA GLY A 158 16.01 9.85 1.02
C GLY A 158 14.62 10.29 0.53
N ASN A 159 13.62 9.41 0.54
CA ASN A 159 12.24 9.74 0.20
C ASN A 159 11.43 10.09 1.46
N ASN A 160 10.45 10.97 1.31
CA ASN A 160 9.46 11.27 2.34
C ASN A 160 8.30 10.29 2.23
N TYR A 161 8.21 9.37 3.20
CA TYR A 161 7.15 8.36 3.23
C TYR A 161 6.02 8.76 4.19
N GLN A 162 4.79 8.40 3.81
CA GLN A 162 3.62 8.47 4.68
C GLN A 162 3.34 7.08 5.23
N VAL A 163 3.64 6.86 6.51
CA VAL A 163 3.46 5.57 7.17
C VAL A 163 2.06 5.51 7.78
N CYS A 164 1.24 4.55 7.35
CA CYS A 164 -0.08 4.33 7.90
C CYS A 164 -0.10 3.15 8.88
N LEU A 165 -0.54 3.40 10.11
CA LEU A 165 -0.80 2.40 11.13
C LEU A 165 -2.32 2.21 11.30
N LEU A 166 -2.77 0.97 11.11
CA LEU A 166 -4.16 0.56 11.25
C LEU A 166 -4.39 -0.02 12.65
N PHE A 167 -5.16 0.67 13.49
CA PHE A 167 -5.51 0.22 14.84
C PHE A 167 -6.98 -0.15 14.95
N LEU A 168 -7.28 -1.32 15.52
CA LEU A 168 -8.63 -1.63 16.01
C LEU A 168 -8.79 -0.98 17.39
N CYS A 169 -9.54 0.12 17.47
CA CYS A 169 -10.06 0.58 18.75
C CYS A 169 -11.19 -0.37 19.16
N TYR A 170 -10.88 -1.37 19.99
CA TYR A 170 -11.90 -2.05 20.77
C TYR A 170 -12.34 -1.09 21.89
N HIS A 171 -13.61 -0.67 21.86
CA HIS A 171 -14.30 -0.15 23.02
C HIS A 171 -14.88 -1.31 23.83
#